data_AF-A0A963QF48-F1
#
_entry.id   AF-A0A963QF48-F1
#
_cell.length_a   1.000
_cell.length_b   1.000
_cell.length_c   1.000
_cell.angle_alpha   90.00
_cell.angle_beta   90.00
_cell.angle_gamma   90.00
#
_symmetry.space_group_name_H-M   'P 1'
#
loop_
_entity.id
_entity.type
_entity.pdbx_description
1 polymer ?
#
loop_
_entity_poly.entity_id
_entity_poly.type
_entity_poly.pdbx_seq_one_letter_code
_entity_poly.pdbx_strand_id
1 'polypeptide(L)'
;ARDELADALRASRRQDRAARRTLTGPHRDELEVRMASKAMPASECSTGEQKAMLIAITLAHAELAAGERPRILLLDEVAAHLDPLRREALFERLRAGTTQVWMTGTERAPFAAIGNQAATWKITQGEARRAS
;
A
#
# COMPACT_ATOMS: atom_id res chain seq x y z
N ALA A 1 -23.52 14.52 -9.11
CA ALA A 1 -22.76 13.29 -9.35
C ALA A 1 -23.39 12.35 -10.39
N ARG A 2 -24.46 11.60 -10.06
CA ARG A 2 -25.05 10.62 -11.01
C ARG A 2 -25.62 11.29 -12.26
N ASP A 3 -26.39 12.36 -12.10
CA ASP A 3 -27.06 13.04 -13.21
C ASP A 3 -26.04 13.76 -14.11
N GLU A 4 -25.02 14.40 -13.51
CA GLU A 4 -23.88 14.99 -14.22
C GLU A 4 -23.12 13.95 -15.06
N LEU A 5 -22.87 12.75 -14.52
CA LEU A 5 -22.23 11.67 -15.27
C LEU A 5 -23.12 11.20 -16.43
N ALA A 6 -24.43 11.07 -16.20
CA ALA A 6 -25.36 10.69 -17.25
C ALA A 6 -25.39 11.72 -18.40
N ASP A 7 -25.34 13.01 -18.08
CA ASP A 7 -25.29 14.08 -19.07
C ASP A 7 -23.96 14.12 -19.82
N ALA A 8 -22.83 13.94 -19.11
CA ALA A 8 -21.52 13.85 -19.73
C ALA A 8 -21.42 12.67 -20.71
N LEU A 9 -21.93 11.49 -20.33
CA LEU A 9 -21.99 10.31 -21.21
C LEU A 9 -22.91 10.52 -22.43
N ARG A 10 -24.02 11.27 -22.28
CA ARG A 10 -24.88 11.63 -23.41
C ARG A 10 -24.14 12.56 -24.38
N ALA A 11 -23.42 13.56 -23.86
CA ALA A 11 -22.69 14.53 -24.65
C ALA A 11 -21.47 13.91 -25.38
N SER A 12 -20.78 12.94 -24.78
CA SER A 12 -19.58 12.31 -25.34
C SER A 12 -19.86 11.23 -26.39
N ARG A 13 -21.12 10.79 -26.60
CA ARG A 13 -21.47 9.62 -27.43
C ARG A 13 -20.77 9.55 -28.80
N ARG A 14 -20.67 10.68 -29.52
CA ARG A 14 -20.03 10.71 -30.84
C ARG A 14 -18.51 10.49 -30.74
N GLN A 15 -17.86 11.10 -29.74
CA GLN A 15 -16.43 10.96 -29.49
C GLN A 15 -16.10 9.55 -29.01
N ASP A 16 -16.90 9.01 -28.08
CA ASP A 16 -16.75 7.63 -27.59
C ASP A 16 -16.90 6.61 -28.72
N ARG A 17 -17.85 6.84 -29.64
CA ARG A 17 -18.02 6.00 -30.83
C ARG A 17 -16.79 6.03 -31.74
N ALA A 18 -16.21 7.21 -31.98
CA ALA A 18 -15.01 7.35 -32.79
C ALA A 18 -13.79 6.67 -32.13
N ALA A 19 -13.66 6.80 -30.81
CA ALA A 19 -12.59 6.20 -30.02
C ALA A 19 -12.79 4.70 -29.71
N ARG A 20 -13.99 4.15 -29.96
CA ARG A 20 -14.42 2.78 -29.63
C ARG A 20 -14.25 2.42 -28.14
N ARG A 21 -14.34 3.40 -27.26
CA ARG A 21 -14.29 3.26 -25.80
C ARG A 21 -14.96 4.44 -25.12
N THR A 22 -15.39 4.29 -23.88
CA THR A 22 -15.94 5.39 -23.07
C THR A 22 -14.82 6.28 -22.55
N LEU A 23 -14.85 7.57 -22.90
CA LEU A 23 -13.80 8.54 -22.56
C LEU A 23 -14.06 9.30 -21.26
N THR A 24 -15.25 9.16 -20.67
CA THR A 24 -15.67 9.86 -19.44
C THR A 24 -16.23 8.88 -18.41
N GLY A 25 -15.80 8.98 -17.16
CA GLY A 25 -16.25 8.14 -16.05
C GLY A 25 -15.11 7.86 -15.07
N PRO A 26 -15.42 7.25 -13.91
CA PRO A 26 -14.45 7.07 -12.82
C PRO A 26 -13.25 6.20 -13.21
N HIS A 27 -13.36 5.39 -14.27
CA HIS A 27 -12.24 4.63 -14.83
C HIS A 27 -11.17 5.51 -15.52
N ARG A 28 -11.43 6.81 -15.68
CA ARG A 28 -10.52 7.81 -16.26
C ARG A 28 -9.97 8.77 -15.20
N ASP A 29 -10.43 8.68 -13.96
CA ASP A 29 -9.95 9.52 -12.88
C ASP A 29 -8.51 9.14 -12.54
N GLU A 30 -7.68 10.14 -12.25
CA GLU A 30 -6.30 9.95 -11.81
C GLU A 30 -6.16 10.30 -10.33
N LEU A 31 -5.40 9.49 -9.59
CA LEU A 31 -5.06 9.76 -8.20
C LEU A 31 -3.69 10.43 -8.13
N GLU A 32 -3.68 11.75 -7.95
CA GLU A 32 -2.44 12.46 -7.63
C GLU A 32 -2.03 12.22 -6.18
N VAL A 33 -0.77 11.82 -5.97
CA VAL A 33 -0.17 11.66 -4.64
C VAL A 33 0.94 12.69 -4.48
N ARG A 34 0.96 13.40 -3.34
CA ARG A 34 1.97 14.42 -3.03
C ARG A 34 2.66 14.13 -1.70
N MET A 35 3.96 14.37 -1.67
CA MET A 35 4.75 14.27 -0.45
C MET A 35 4.39 15.41 0.51
N ALA A 36 3.85 15.08 1.67
CA ALA A 36 3.34 16.07 2.63
C ALA A 36 4.39 17.12 3.05
N SER A 37 5.66 16.72 3.23
CA SER A 37 6.72 17.62 3.69
C SER A 37 7.20 18.62 2.63
N LYS A 38 7.00 18.33 1.34
CA LYS A 38 7.54 19.12 0.22
C LYS A 38 6.47 19.63 -0.77
N ALA A 39 5.22 19.20 -0.62
CA ALA A 39 4.14 19.40 -1.59
C ALA A 39 4.47 18.93 -3.03
N MET A 40 5.46 18.05 -3.16
CA MET A 40 6.00 17.57 -4.43
C MET A 40 5.18 16.37 -4.96
N PRO A 41 4.88 16.31 -6.27
CA PRO A 41 4.26 15.14 -6.88
C PRO A 41 5.08 13.87 -6.64
N ALA A 42 4.41 12.73 -6.44
CA ALA A 42 5.09 11.47 -6.19
C ALA A 42 6.05 11.06 -7.31
N SER A 43 5.71 11.36 -8.57
CA SER A 43 6.55 11.14 -9.75
C SER A 43 7.90 11.85 -9.72
N GLU A 44 8.01 12.95 -8.97
CA GLU A 44 9.23 13.76 -8.84
C GLU A 44 10.02 13.45 -7.56
N CYS A 45 9.45 12.65 -6.65
CA CYS A 45 10.10 12.24 -5.43
C CYS A 45 11.14 11.15 -5.68
N SER A 46 12.12 11.00 -4.77
CA SER A 46 13.06 9.88 -4.81
C SER A 46 12.35 8.53 -4.66
N THR A 47 12.98 7.44 -5.13
CA THR A 47 12.40 6.10 -5.00
C THR A 47 12.10 5.71 -3.55
N GLY A 48 12.95 6.13 -2.59
CA GLY A 48 12.71 5.88 -1.17
C GLY A 48 11.50 6.66 -0.62
N GLU A 49 11.28 7.88 -1.10
CA GLU A 49 10.09 8.68 -0.78
C GLU A 49 8.82 8.09 -1.39
N GLN A 50 8.86 7.65 -2.65
CA GLN A 50 7.75 6.96 -3.30
C GLN A 50 7.34 5.69 -2.56
N LYS A 51 8.31 4.86 -2.17
CA LYS A 51 8.07 3.67 -1.35
C LYS A 51 7.42 4.02 0.00
N ALA A 52 7.90 5.06 0.67
CA ALA A 52 7.33 5.50 1.94
C ALA A 52 5.86 5.96 1.79
N MET A 53 5.54 6.70 0.72
CA MET A 53 4.15 7.09 0.43
C MET A 53 3.26 5.87 0.16
N LEU A 54 3.74 4.90 -0.62
CA LEU A 54 2.98 3.68 -0.92
C LEU A 54 2.71 2.85 0.35
N ILE A 55 3.70 2.74 1.24
CA ILE A 55 3.53 2.10 2.55
C ILE A 55 2.49 2.87 3.36
N ALA A 56 2.58 4.19 3.44
CA ALA A 56 1.63 5.02 4.18
C ALA A 56 0.19 4.85 3.66
N ILE A 57 -0.01 4.81 2.33
CA ILE A 57 -1.32 4.57 1.71
C ILE A 57 -1.85 3.18 2.08
N THR A 58 -1.00 2.16 1.99
CA THR A 58 -1.37 0.78 2.35
C THR A 58 -1.78 0.66 3.82
N LEU A 59 -1.04 1.29 4.73
CA LEU A 59 -1.36 1.30 6.16
C LEU A 59 -2.66 2.06 6.45
N ALA A 60 -2.85 3.23 5.84
CA ALA A 60 -4.09 3.99 5.98
C ALA A 60 -5.30 3.20 5.44
N HIS A 61 -5.13 2.48 4.33
CA HIS A 61 -6.17 1.59 3.82
C HIS A 61 -6.48 0.45 4.80
N ALA A 62 -5.46 -0.18 5.38
CA ALA A 62 -5.65 -1.23 6.37
C ALA A 62 -6.39 -0.72 7.62
N GLU A 63 -6.05 0.48 8.11
CA GLU A 63 -6.74 1.15 9.23
C GLU A 63 -8.22 1.43 8.90
N LEU A 64 -8.52 1.96 7.70
CA LEU A 64 -9.89 2.21 7.25
C LEU A 64 -10.70 0.92 7.04
N ALA A 65 -10.03 -0.16 6.63
CA ALA A 65 -10.65 -1.45 6.37
C ALA A 65 -10.81 -2.34 7.62
N ALA A 66 -10.28 -1.90 8.77
CA ALA A 66 -10.22 -2.63 10.05
C ALA A 66 -11.57 -2.77 10.78
N GLY A 67 -12.70 -2.65 10.06
CA GLY A 67 -14.06 -2.85 10.59
C GLY A 67 -14.34 -4.29 11.06
N GLU A 68 -15.61 -4.70 11.06
CA GLU A 68 -16.12 -5.90 11.77
C GLU A 68 -15.54 -7.27 11.35
N ARG A 69 -14.71 -7.34 10.31
CA ARG A 69 -14.17 -8.62 9.82
C ARG A 69 -12.68 -8.74 10.10
N PRO A 70 -12.20 -9.91 10.57
CA PRO A 70 -10.77 -10.17 10.70
C PRO A 70 -10.03 -9.88 9.38
N ARG A 71 -8.87 -9.25 9.49
CA ARG A 71 -8.00 -8.88 8.35
C ARG A 71 -6.59 -9.43 8.58
N ILE A 72 -5.93 -9.71 7.46
CA ILE A 72 -4.49 -9.98 7.41
C ILE A 72 -3.86 -8.95 6.47
N LEU A 73 -2.82 -8.26 6.94
CA LEU A 73 -1.98 -7.38 6.13
C LEU A 73 -0.73 -8.15 5.70
N LEU A 74 -0.52 -8.25 4.39
CA LEU A 74 0.65 -8.91 3.80
C LEU A 74 1.62 -7.84 3.30
N LEU A 75 2.86 -7.84 3.81
CA LEU A 75 3.90 -6.91 3.40
C LEU A 75 5.10 -7.68 2.83
N ASP A 76 5.28 -7.61 1.52
CA ASP A 76 6.34 -8.33 0.82
C ASP A 76 7.63 -7.51 0.75
N GLU A 77 8.73 -8.04 1.28
CA GLU A 77 10.08 -7.46 1.33
C GLU A 77 10.19 -6.00 1.86
N VAL A 78 9.15 -5.50 2.52
CA VAL A 78 9.05 -4.08 2.88
C VAL A 78 10.19 -3.60 3.79
N ALA A 79 10.65 -4.45 4.71
CA ALA A 79 11.62 -4.09 5.73
C ALA A 79 13.05 -3.88 5.17
N ALA A 80 13.38 -4.53 4.05
CA ALA A 80 14.69 -4.41 3.40
C ALA A 80 14.82 -3.09 2.61
N HIS A 81 13.70 -2.43 2.31
CA HIS A 81 13.67 -1.19 1.52
C HIS A 81 13.61 0.08 2.37
N LEU A 82 13.65 -0.06 3.69
CA LEU A 82 13.57 1.04 4.63
C LEU A 82 14.89 1.19 5.39
N ASP A 83 15.30 2.45 5.58
CA ASP A 83 16.33 2.76 6.57
C ASP A 83 15.87 2.38 7.99
N PRO A 84 16.79 2.23 8.96
CA PRO A 84 16.46 1.79 10.31
C PRO A 84 15.37 2.62 10.99
N LEU A 85 15.39 3.94 10.84
CA LEU A 85 14.42 4.85 11.46
C LEU A 85 13.01 4.64 10.89
N ARG A 86 12.88 4.59 9.56
CA ARG A 86 11.58 4.34 8.91
C ARG A 86 11.03 2.95 9.23
N ARG A 87 11.92 1.97 9.36
CA ARG A 87 11.55 0.59 9.69
C ARG A 87 11.02 0.47 11.11
N GLU A 88 11.65 1.14 12.08
CA GLU A 88 11.13 1.23 13.45
C GLU A 88 9.77 1.91 13.48
N ALA A 89 9.61 3.04 12.77
CA ALA A 89 8.32 3.73 12.66
C ALA A 89 7.22 2.86 12.03
N LEU A 90 7.54 2.06 11.01
CA LEU A 90 6.63 1.07 10.44
C LEU A 90 6.20 0.06 11.51
N PHE A 91 7.16 -0.54 12.23
CA PHE A 91 6.85 -1.54 13.25
C PHE A 91 6.00 -0.98 14.38
N GLU A 92 6.26 0.24 14.83
CA GLU A 92 5.45 0.90 15.86
C GLU A 92 4.01 1.09 15.39
N ARG A 93 3.82 1.56 14.15
CA ARG A 93 2.48 1.73 13.58
C ARG A 93 1.73 0.41 13.42
N LEU A 94 2.43 -0.66 13.03
CA LEU A 94 1.84 -1.99 12.93
C LEU A 94 1.42 -2.54 14.30
N ARG A 95 2.17 -2.25 15.37
CA ARG A 95 1.83 -2.65 16.75
C ARG A 95 0.57 -1.96 17.28
N ALA A 96 0.37 -0.70 16.91
CA ALA A 96 -0.80 0.08 17.32
C ALA A 96 -2.09 -0.41 16.62
N GLY A 97 -1.98 -1.11 15.50
CA GLY A 97 -3.11 -1.65 14.76
C GLY A 97 -3.70 -2.93 15.38
N THR A 98 -4.91 -3.29 14.95
CA THR A 98 -5.63 -4.51 15.36
C THR A 98 -5.55 -5.65 14.33
N THR A 99 -4.91 -5.40 13.19
CA THR A 99 -4.82 -6.34 12.06
C THR A 99 -3.65 -7.29 12.24
N GLN A 100 -3.83 -8.58 11.91
CA GLN A 100 -2.72 -9.52 11.87
C GLN A 100 -1.78 -9.18 10.71
N VAL A 101 -0.48 -9.10 10.94
CA VAL A 101 0.50 -8.69 9.92
C VAL A 101 1.45 -9.83 9.60
N TRP A 102 1.63 -10.14 8.32
CA TRP A 102 2.64 -11.06 7.81
C TRP A 102 3.64 -10.28 6.98
N MET A 103 4.92 -10.55 7.21
CA MET A 103 6.02 -9.88 6.52
C MET A 103 7.00 -10.91 5.99
N THR A 104 7.54 -10.65 4.79
CA THR A 104 8.60 -11.47 4.20
C THR A 104 9.90 -10.69 4.12
N GLY A 105 11.01 -11.42 4.10
CA GLY A 105 12.32 -10.88 3.82
C GLY A 105 13.36 -11.98 3.71
N THR A 106 14.45 -11.68 3.03
CA THR A 106 15.56 -12.63 2.79
C THR A 106 16.57 -12.67 3.93
N GLU A 107 16.58 -11.66 4.79
CA GLU A 107 17.50 -11.52 5.92
C GLU A 107 16.76 -11.31 7.24
N ARG A 108 17.39 -11.72 8.35
CA ARG A 108 16.83 -11.52 9.71
C ARG A 108 17.08 -10.12 10.26
N ALA A 109 18.21 -9.50 9.91
CA ALA A 109 18.64 -8.23 10.50
C ALA A 109 17.59 -7.11 10.41
N PRO A 110 16.81 -6.98 9.31
CA PRO A 110 15.75 -5.97 9.26
C PRO A 110 14.63 -6.16 10.29
N PHE A 111 14.41 -7.37 10.78
CA PHE A 111 13.32 -7.68 11.70
C PHE A 111 13.75 -7.73 13.17
N ALA A 112 15.01 -7.40 13.47
CA ALA A 112 15.56 -7.50 14.83
C ALA A 112 14.71 -6.78 15.88
N ALA A 113 14.17 -5.60 15.55
CA ALA A 113 13.33 -4.79 16.44
C ALA A 113 11.98 -5.43 16.83
N ILE A 114 11.52 -6.44 16.09
CA ILE A 114 10.28 -7.17 16.36
C ILE A 114 10.52 -8.64 16.72
N GLY A 115 11.76 -9.10 16.83
CA GLY A 115 12.10 -10.51 16.99
C GLY A 115 11.42 -11.20 18.18
N ASN A 116 11.25 -10.50 19.30
CA ASN A 116 10.61 -11.04 20.51
C ASN A 116 9.08 -10.94 20.51
N GLN A 117 8.50 -10.31 19.49
CA GLN A 117 7.06 -10.01 19.40
C GLN A 117 6.41 -10.70 18.19
N ALA A 118 7.23 -11.13 17.23
CA ALA A 118 6.78 -11.81 16.03
C ALA A 118 7.15 -13.29 16.08
N ALA A 119 6.18 -14.15 15.76
CA ALA A 119 6.51 -15.50 15.37
C ALA A 119 7.25 -15.46 14.02
N THR A 120 8.37 -16.17 13.92
CA THR A 120 9.21 -16.17 12.72
C THR A 120 9.21 -17.56 12.10
N TRP A 121 9.11 -17.62 10.78
CA TRP A 121 9.20 -18.85 10.01
C TRP A 121 10.31 -18.73 8.98
N LYS A 122 11.14 -19.77 8.87
CA LYS A 122 12.11 -19.92 7.79
C LYS A 122 11.46 -20.74 6.68
N ILE A 123 11.45 -20.18 5.47
CA ILE A 123 10.99 -20.87 4.26
C ILE A 123 12.21 -21.44 3.53
N THR A 124 12.17 -22.72 3.16
CA THR A 124 13.24 -23.38 2.38
C THR A 124 12.62 -24.47 1.52
N GLN A 125 12.88 -24.45 0.20
CA GLN A 125 12.33 -25.44 -0.76
C GLN A 125 10.80 -25.61 -0.66
N GLY A 126 10.06 -24.51 -0.44
CA GLY A 126 8.60 -24.54 -0.30
C GLY A 126 8.09 -25.00 1.07
N GLU A 127 8.97 -25.39 2.01
CA GLU A 127 8.59 -25.77 3.37
C GLU A 127 8.74 -24.61 4.36
N ALA A 128 7.76 -24.45 5.26
CA ALA A 128 7.82 -23.50 6.36
C ALA A 128 8.20 -24.19 7.67
N ARG A 129 9.27 -23.72 8.33
CA ARG A 129 9.68 -24.19 9.66
C ARG A 129 9.71 -23.03 10.63
N ARG A 130 9.07 -23.18 11.79
CA ARG A 130 9.12 -22.14 12.83
C ARG A 130 10.56 -21.98 13.32
N ALA A 131 11.06 -20.75 13.29
CA ALA A 131 12.34 -20.43 13.89
C ALA A 131 12.18 -20.39 15.41
N SER A 132 13.09 -21.06 16.12
CA SER A 132 13.24 -20.98 17.58
C SER A 132 13.66 -19.58 18.01
#